data_AF-A0A256BPQ9-F1
#
_entry.id   AF-A0A256BPQ9-F1
#
_cell.length_a   1.000
_cell.length_b   1.000
_cell.length_c   1.000
_cell.angle_alpha   90.00
_cell.angle_beta   90.00
_cell.angle_gamma   90.00
#
_symmetry.space_group_name_H-M   'P 1'
#
loop_
_entity.id
_entity.type
_entity.pdbx_description
1 polymer ?
#
loop_
_entity_poly.entity_id
_entity_poly.type
_entity_poly.pdbx_seq_one_letter_code
_entity_poly.pdbx_strand_id
1 'polypeptide(L)'
;MNKQLDETLERLERIIQDLRQMLRSNRLDISLIDQFKLNFDSLLSVFSSLEVDHDLNQTRQVLWMVARFVNQEIDHHNNPIETCFLAVCSLCGESDIRITQSVGKSTRPEQVERVLVAAKEHILMIKVHYERLSNASSCKRETEIFSIKDHSDKPRVKRIEEETPWETLTADIRDSFLREGKHKVSYQIYPLQE
;
A
#
# COMPACT_ATOMS: atom_id res chain seq x y z
N MET A 1 2.85 -16.29 -9.87
CA MET A 1 3.95 -15.45 -9.34
C MET A 1 5.14 -16.28 -8.88
N ASN A 2 4.96 -17.33 -8.05
CA ASN A 2 6.06 -18.25 -7.68
C ASN A 2 6.85 -18.80 -8.88
N LYS A 3 6.17 -19.20 -9.96
CA LYS A 3 6.82 -19.82 -11.13
C LYS A 3 7.94 -18.95 -11.77
N GLN A 4 7.77 -17.64 -11.88
CA GLN A 4 8.78 -16.78 -12.51
C GLN A 4 9.99 -16.54 -11.59
N LEU A 5 9.75 -16.44 -10.28
CA LEU A 5 10.80 -16.37 -9.28
C LEU A 5 11.59 -17.68 -9.26
N ASP A 6 10.91 -18.81 -9.21
CA ASP A 6 11.50 -20.15 -9.24
C ASP A 6 12.36 -20.34 -10.49
N GLU A 7 11.82 -20.00 -11.67
CA GLU A 7 12.55 -20.08 -12.95
C GLU A 7 13.80 -19.16 -12.97
N THR A 8 13.74 -17.98 -12.35
CA THR A 8 14.87 -17.04 -12.30
C THR A 8 15.94 -17.53 -11.32
N LEU A 9 15.54 -18.08 -10.17
CA LEU A 9 16.45 -18.67 -9.18
C LEU A 9 17.17 -19.89 -9.76
N GLU A 10 16.45 -20.78 -10.43
CA GLU A 10 17.05 -21.95 -11.10
C GLU A 10 18.07 -21.55 -12.19
N ARG A 11 17.85 -20.43 -12.88
CA ARG A 11 18.82 -19.91 -13.86
C ARG A 11 20.06 -19.35 -13.18
N LEU A 12 19.89 -18.62 -12.08
CA LEU A 12 21.01 -18.08 -11.31
C LEU A 12 21.86 -19.17 -10.65
N GLU A 13 21.22 -20.21 -10.11
CA GLU A 13 21.94 -21.36 -9.56
C GLU A 13 22.82 -22.03 -10.62
N ARG A 14 22.29 -22.21 -11.84
CA ARG A 14 23.05 -22.74 -12.98
C ARG A 14 24.23 -21.83 -13.34
N ILE A 15 24.00 -20.52 -13.47
CA ILE A 15 25.08 -19.56 -13.78
C ILE A 15 26.16 -19.56 -12.69
N ILE A 16 25.78 -19.66 -11.40
CA ILE A 16 26.73 -19.74 -10.29
C ILE A 16 27.55 -21.04 -10.38
N GLN A 17 26.93 -22.16 -10.74
CA GLN A 17 27.64 -23.42 -10.94
C GLN A 17 28.64 -23.34 -12.10
N ASP A 18 28.24 -22.75 -13.22
CA ASP A 18 29.09 -22.54 -14.39
C ASP A 18 30.27 -21.61 -14.06
N LEU A 19 30.01 -20.49 -13.38
CA LEU A 19 31.04 -19.56 -12.90
C LEU A 19 32.04 -20.27 -11.97
N ARG A 20 31.57 -21.13 -11.06
CA ARG A 20 32.45 -21.91 -10.17
C ARG A 20 33.33 -22.89 -10.96
N GLN A 21 32.79 -23.56 -11.97
CA GLN A 21 33.55 -24.47 -12.82
C GLN A 21 34.59 -23.73 -13.67
N MET A 22 34.26 -22.52 -14.09
CA MET A 22 35.11 -21.68 -14.94
C MET A 22 36.25 -21.00 -14.16
N LEU A 23 35.99 -20.56 -12.93
CA LEU A 23 37.03 -20.13 -12.01
C LEU A 23 38.02 -21.27 -11.70
N ARG A 24 37.55 -22.51 -11.57
CA ARG A 24 38.42 -23.69 -11.40
C ARG A 24 39.25 -24.03 -12.64
N SER A 25 38.78 -23.65 -13.83
CA SER A 25 39.47 -23.93 -15.10
C SER A 25 40.22 -22.72 -15.68
N ASN A 26 40.25 -21.60 -14.96
CA ASN A 26 40.95 -20.36 -15.31
C ASN A 26 40.55 -19.80 -16.70
N ARG A 27 39.30 -20.02 -17.11
CA ARG A 27 38.73 -19.48 -18.34
C ARG A 27 37.48 -18.71 -17.96
N LEU A 28 37.52 -17.38 -18.00
CA LEU A 28 36.34 -16.53 -17.81
C LEU A 28 35.76 -16.17 -19.17
N ASP A 29 34.52 -16.55 -19.41
CA ASP A 29 33.74 -16.11 -20.57
C ASP A 29 32.91 -14.90 -20.15
N ILE A 30 33.15 -13.78 -20.84
CA ILE A 30 32.46 -12.52 -20.60
C ILE A 30 30.95 -12.67 -20.88
N SER A 31 30.56 -13.60 -21.76
CA SER A 31 29.15 -13.86 -22.06
C SER A 31 28.35 -14.32 -20.84
N LEU A 32 28.98 -15.01 -19.89
CA LEU A 32 28.34 -15.42 -18.62
C LEU A 32 28.15 -14.27 -17.64
N ILE A 33 29.03 -13.27 -17.67
CA ILE A 33 28.86 -12.05 -16.86
C ILE A 33 27.63 -11.28 -17.38
N ASP A 34 27.46 -11.20 -18.70
CA ASP A 34 26.29 -10.55 -19.28
C ASP A 34 25.00 -11.34 -19.02
N GLN A 35 25.05 -12.68 -19.09
CA GLN A 35 23.92 -13.52 -18.67
C GLN A 35 23.60 -13.36 -17.19
N PHE A 36 24.61 -13.28 -16.31
CA PHE A 36 24.41 -13.03 -14.89
C PHE A 36 23.71 -11.69 -14.65
N LYS A 37 24.18 -10.61 -15.29
CA LYS A 37 23.54 -9.29 -15.22
C LYS A 37 22.08 -9.33 -15.67
N LEU A 38 21.78 -9.96 -16.81
CA LEU A 38 20.40 -10.07 -17.30
C LEU A 38 19.47 -10.81 -16.32
N ASN A 39 19.95 -11.89 -15.70
CA ASN A 39 19.16 -12.61 -14.70
C ASN A 39 19.03 -11.82 -13.39
N PHE A 40 20.06 -11.05 -13.03
CA PHE A 40 20.01 -10.15 -11.87
C PHE A 40 19.01 -9.01 -12.10
N ASP A 41 19.02 -8.37 -13.27
CA ASP A 41 18.04 -7.35 -13.65
C ASP A 41 16.62 -7.92 -13.69
N SER A 42 16.46 -9.16 -14.16
CA SER A 42 15.19 -9.88 -14.11
C SER A 42 14.72 -10.08 -12.67
N LEU A 43 15.58 -10.50 -11.74
CA LEU A 43 15.22 -10.59 -10.32
C LEU A 43 14.82 -9.23 -9.75
N LEU A 44 15.61 -8.18 -10.01
CA LEU A 44 15.30 -6.83 -9.55
C LEU A 44 13.92 -6.39 -10.03
N SER A 45 13.57 -6.68 -11.28
CA SER A 45 12.24 -6.37 -11.83
C SER A 45 11.11 -7.09 -11.09
N VAL A 46 11.33 -8.35 -10.68
CA VAL A 46 10.37 -9.12 -9.86
C VAL A 46 10.20 -8.45 -8.50
N PHE A 47 11.29 -8.09 -7.82
CA PHE A 47 11.22 -7.40 -6.53
C PHE A 47 10.54 -6.03 -6.62
N SER A 48 10.83 -5.23 -7.66
CA SER A 48 10.13 -3.97 -7.91
C SER A 48 8.63 -4.19 -8.11
N SER A 49 8.22 -5.23 -8.83
CA SER A 49 6.80 -5.53 -9.01
C SER A 49 6.10 -5.93 -7.71
N LEU A 50 6.78 -6.70 -6.85
CA LEU A 50 6.27 -7.07 -5.53
C LEU A 50 6.11 -5.85 -4.62
N GLU A 51 7.03 -4.90 -4.71
CA GLU A 51 6.97 -3.65 -3.95
C GLU A 51 5.77 -2.80 -4.37
N VAL A 52 5.49 -2.69 -5.68
CA VAL A 52 4.29 -2.01 -6.18
C VAL A 52 3.01 -2.69 -5.69
N ASP A 53 2.92 -4.01 -5.77
CA ASP A 53 1.74 -4.75 -5.28
C ASP A 53 1.53 -4.54 -3.78
N HIS A 54 2.64 -4.45 -3.05
CA HIS A 54 2.65 -4.24 -1.62
C HIS A 54 2.15 -2.83 -1.24
N ASP A 55 2.61 -1.81 -1.95
CA ASP A 55 2.16 -0.42 -1.80
C ASP A 55 0.66 -0.27 -2.11
N LEU A 56 0.19 -0.92 -3.18
CA LEU A 56 -1.24 -0.94 -3.53
C LEU A 56 -2.07 -1.60 -2.42
N ASN A 57 -1.59 -2.71 -1.85
CA ASN A 57 -2.29 -3.40 -0.78
C ASN A 57 -2.37 -2.55 0.49
N GLN A 58 -1.29 -1.86 0.86
CA GLN A 58 -1.28 -0.94 2.01
C GLN A 58 -2.26 0.22 1.82
N THR A 59 -2.21 0.87 0.65
CA THR A 59 -3.12 1.95 0.29
C THR A 59 -4.57 1.49 0.36
N ARG A 60 -4.85 0.33 -0.26
CA ARG A 60 -6.19 -0.27 -0.25
C ARG A 60 -6.68 -0.56 1.17
N GLN A 61 -5.83 -1.07 2.06
CA GLN A 61 -6.22 -1.34 3.45
C GLN A 61 -6.61 -0.06 4.20
N VAL A 62 -5.83 1.00 4.06
CA VAL A 62 -6.11 2.30 4.68
C VAL A 62 -7.45 2.85 4.18
N LEU A 63 -7.65 2.88 2.85
CA LEU A 63 -8.90 3.34 2.26
C LEU A 63 -10.09 2.46 2.71
N TRP A 64 -9.87 1.15 2.90
CA TRP A 64 -10.90 0.26 3.44
C TRP A 64 -11.30 0.62 4.87
N MET A 65 -10.35 0.96 5.73
CA MET A 65 -10.64 1.38 7.11
C MET A 65 -11.48 2.66 7.14
N VAL A 66 -11.11 3.63 6.31
CA VAL A 66 -11.87 4.88 6.17
C VAL A 66 -13.27 4.60 5.62
N ALA A 67 -13.40 3.70 4.65
CA ALA A 67 -14.70 3.33 4.10
C ALA A 67 -15.61 2.63 5.13
N ARG A 68 -15.04 1.82 6.04
CA ARG A 68 -15.80 1.27 7.18
C ARG A 68 -16.30 2.36 8.10
N PHE A 69 -15.48 3.36 8.38
CA PHE A 69 -15.90 4.52 9.15
C PHE A 69 -17.04 5.28 8.45
N VAL A 70 -16.91 5.58 7.14
CA VAL A 70 -17.98 6.24 6.36
C VAL A 70 -19.27 5.43 6.42
N ASN A 71 -19.19 4.12 6.20
CA ASN A 71 -20.36 3.25 6.20
C ASN A 71 -21.08 3.20 7.55
N GLN A 72 -20.35 3.28 8.66
CA GLN A 72 -20.92 3.19 10.01
C GLN A 72 -21.40 4.54 10.55
N GLU A 73 -20.71 5.62 10.22
CA GLU A 73 -20.84 6.90 10.92
C GLU A 73 -21.42 8.04 10.07
N ILE A 74 -21.43 7.89 8.74
CA ILE A 74 -21.84 8.94 7.79
C ILE A 74 -22.95 8.43 6.85
N ASP A 75 -22.84 7.20 6.33
CA ASP A 75 -23.82 6.68 5.38
C ASP A 75 -25.11 6.19 6.06
N HIS A 76 -26.07 7.09 6.20
CA HIS A 76 -27.39 6.79 6.77
C HIS A 76 -28.27 5.88 5.90
N HIS A 77 -27.86 5.60 4.65
CA HIS A 77 -28.63 4.77 3.72
C HIS A 77 -28.19 3.29 3.75
N ASN A 78 -27.20 2.95 4.58
CA ASN A 78 -26.69 1.60 4.75
C ASN A 78 -26.32 0.94 3.39
N ASN A 79 -25.63 1.70 2.53
CA ASN A 79 -25.14 1.16 1.26
C ASN A 79 -24.11 0.05 1.53
N PRO A 80 -23.87 -0.84 0.55
CA PRO A 80 -22.78 -1.80 0.65
C PRO A 80 -21.46 -1.09 0.91
N ILE A 81 -20.61 -1.74 1.71
CA ILE A 81 -19.29 -1.24 2.11
C ILE A 81 -18.44 -0.93 0.87
N GLU A 82 -18.63 -1.67 -0.22
CA GLU A 82 -18.04 -1.46 -1.55
C GLU A 82 -18.36 -0.08 -2.14
N THR A 83 -19.57 0.42 -1.93
CA THR A 83 -19.99 1.75 -2.37
C THR A 83 -19.23 2.82 -1.59
N CYS A 84 -19.13 2.64 -0.27
CA CYS A 84 -18.37 3.54 0.60
C CYS A 84 -16.87 3.52 0.25
N PHE A 85 -16.32 2.36 -0.13
CA PHE A 85 -14.94 2.25 -0.58
C PHE A 85 -14.65 3.05 -1.84
N LEU A 86 -15.51 2.93 -2.86
CA LEU A 86 -15.36 3.70 -4.08
C LEU A 86 -15.49 5.21 -3.81
N ALA A 87 -16.43 5.61 -2.94
CA ALA A 87 -16.56 7.00 -2.53
C ALA A 87 -15.31 7.51 -1.81
N VAL A 88 -14.72 6.71 -0.91
CA VAL A 88 -13.48 7.07 -0.20
C VAL A 88 -12.28 7.14 -1.14
N CYS A 89 -12.17 6.23 -2.13
CA CYS A 89 -11.15 6.32 -3.17
C CYS A 89 -11.25 7.67 -3.89
N SER A 90 -12.46 8.05 -4.33
CA SER A 90 -12.71 9.35 -4.96
C SER A 90 -12.44 10.53 -4.02
N LEU A 91 -12.77 10.41 -2.73
CA LEU A 91 -12.51 11.44 -1.71
C LEU A 91 -11.02 11.72 -1.56
N CYS A 92 -10.21 10.67 -1.50
CA CYS A 92 -8.75 10.77 -1.34
C CYS A 92 -8.00 10.97 -2.67
N GLY A 93 -8.73 11.09 -3.80
CA GLY A 93 -8.14 11.25 -5.14
C GLY A 93 -7.39 10.03 -5.66
N GLU A 94 -7.70 8.84 -5.16
CA GLU A 94 -7.11 7.60 -5.65
C GLU A 94 -7.62 7.28 -7.07
N SER A 95 -6.69 7.10 -8.01
CA SER A 95 -6.98 6.91 -9.43
C SER A 95 -6.42 5.60 -10.00
N ASP A 96 -5.62 4.86 -9.23
CA ASP A 96 -5.10 3.56 -9.66
C ASP A 96 -6.24 2.54 -9.72
N ILE A 97 -6.57 2.14 -10.95
CA ILE A 97 -7.63 1.18 -11.23
C ILE A 97 -7.39 -0.17 -10.52
N ARG A 98 -6.14 -0.55 -10.23
CA ARG A 98 -5.81 -1.80 -9.52
C ARG A 98 -6.35 -1.82 -8.10
N ILE A 99 -6.55 -0.65 -7.47
CA ILE A 99 -7.14 -0.53 -6.13
C ILE A 99 -8.65 -0.81 -6.16
N THR A 100 -9.34 -0.42 -7.24
CA THR A 100 -10.81 -0.50 -7.36
C THR A 100 -11.30 -1.69 -8.19
N GLN A 101 -10.41 -2.38 -8.91
CA GLN A 101 -10.70 -3.46 -9.87
C GLN A 101 -11.64 -4.56 -9.35
N SER A 102 -11.57 -4.89 -8.06
CA SER A 102 -12.39 -5.97 -7.46
C SER A 102 -13.78 -5.52 -7.01
N VAL A 103 -14.08 -4.22 -7.00
CA VAL A 103 -15.25 -3.64 -6.29
C VAL A 103 -16.33 -3.13 -7.26
N GLY A 104 -15.98 -2.87 -8.53
CA GLY A 104 -16.80 -2.08 -9.46
C GLY A 104 -17.87 -2.79 -10.31
N LYS A 105 -18.15 -4.09 -10.13
CA LYS A 105 -19.07 -4.80 -11.05
C LYS A 105 -20.56 -4.63 -10.73
N SER A 106 -20.91 -4.21 -9.50
CA SER A 106 -22.31 -4.20 -9.03
C SER A 106 -22.75 -2.91 -8.33
N THR A 107 -21.87 -1.91 -8.21
CA THR A 107 -22.17 -0.65 -7.53
C THR A 107 -22.80 0.37 -8.48
N ARG A 108 -23.84 1.08 -8.02
CA ARG A 108 -24.51 2.12 -8.83
C ARG A 108 -23.76 3.45 -8.67
N PRO A 109 -23.36 4.14 -9.77
CA PRO A 109 -22.63 5.41 -9.68
C PRO A 109 -23.32 6.47 -8.82
N GLU A 110 -24.64 6.58 -8.91
CA GLU A 110 -25.44 7.53 -8.12
C GLU A 110 -25.38 7.27 -6.60
N GLN A 111 -25.14 6.02 -6.18
CA GLN A 111 -24.94 5.72 -4.76
C GLN A 111 -23.55 6.16 -4.31
N VAL A 112 -22.52 5.90 -5.13
CA VAL A 112 -21.15 6.32 -4.86
C VAL A 112 -21.07 7.84 -4.72
N GLU A 113 -21.69 8.58 -5.64
CA GLU A 113 -21.68 10.04 -5.62
C GLU A 113 -22.36 10.60 -4.36
N ARG A 114 -23.51 10.05 -3.97
CA ARG A 114 -24.21 10.48 -2.74
C ARG A 114 -23.36 10.25 -1.49
N VAL A 115 -22.70 9.09 -1.39
CA VAL A 115 -21.81 8.80 -0.26
C VAL A 115 -20.59 9.70 -0.28
N LEU A 116 -20.04 10.01 -1.46
CA LEU A 116 -18.91 10.93 -1.62
C LEU A 116 -19.27 12.34 -1.15
N VAL A 117 -20.44 12.87 -1.54
CA VAL A 117 -20.92 14.18 -1.10
C VAL A 117 -21.06 14.22 0.43
N ALA A 118 -21.74 13.23 1.01
CA ALA A 118 -21.90 13.15 2.46
C ALA A 118 -20.54 13.06 3.18
N ALA A 119 -19.59 12.27 2.65
CA ALA A 119 -18.25 12.17 3.20
C ALA A 119 -17.47 13.49 3.10
N LYS A 120 -17.61 14.26 2.01
CA LYS A 120 -16.99 15.60 1.87
C LYS A 120 -17.53 16.61 2.87
N GLU A 121 -18.83 16.55 3.18
CA GLU A 121 -19.48 17.43 4.16
C GLU A 121 -19.05 17.09 5.59
N HIS A 122 -18.80 15.81 5.88
CA HIS A 122 -18.57 15.32 7.24
C HIS A 122 -17.11 15.10 7.60
N ILE A 123 -16.26 14.67 6.65
CA ILE A 123 -14.85 14.40 6.91
C ILE A 123 -14.07 15.67 6.68
N LEU A 124 -13.34 16.10 7.71
CA LEU A 124 -12.47 17.26 7.66
C LEU A 124 -11.06 16.89 7.21
N MET A 125 -10.55 15.76 7.71
CA MET A 125 -9.16 15.37 7.53
C MET A 125 -8.97 13.89 7.82
N ILE A 126 -8.07 13.25 7.09
CA ILE A 126 -7.63 11.88 7.37
C ILE A 126 -6.10 11.85 7.40
N LYS A 127 -5.56 11.34 8.50
CA LYS A 127 -4.12 11.16 8.69
C LYS A 127 -3.79 9.70 8.98
N VAL A 128 -2.64 9.27 8.49
CA VAL A 128 -2.08 7.96 8.77
C VAL A 128 -0.71 8.17 9.41
N HIS A 129 -0.52 7.51 10.55
CA HIS A 129 0.69 7.57 11.32
C HIS A 129 1.29 6.17 11.41
N TYR A 130 2.61 6.11 11.25
CA TYR A 130 3.39 4.90 11.45
C TYR A 130 4.40 5.18 12.56
N GLU A 131 4.41 4.32 13.57
CA GLU A 131 5.33 4.41 14.69
C GLU A 131 6.11 3.10 14.80
N ARG A 132 7.44 3.23 14.88
CA ARG A 132 8.33 2.08 15.01
C ARG A 132 8.16 1.49 16.41
N LEU A 133 7.83 0.20 16.48
CA LEU A 133 7.79 -0.53 17.75
C LEU A 133 9.20 -0.99 18.13
N SER A 134 9.39 -1.31 19.41
CA SER A 134 10.68 -1.77 19.93
C SER A 134 11.09 -3.14 19.39
N ASN A 135 10.12 -3.96 19.00
CA ASN A 135 10.34 -5.19 18.24
C ASN A 135 10.55 -4.84 16.76
N ALA A 136 11.69 -5.24 16.19
CA ALA A 136 12.03 -4.93 14.79
C ALA A 136 11.14 -5.64 13.74
N SER A 137 10.12 -6.37 14.16
CA SER A 137 9.24 -7.19 13.31
C SER A 137 7.96 -6.46 12.88
N SER A 138 7.58 -5.36 13.52
CA SER A 138 6.31 -4.69 13.26
C SER A 138 6.34 -3.19 13.56
N CYS A 139 5.33 -2.49 13.08
CA CYS A 139 5.08 -1.10 13.41
C CYS A 139 3.62 -0.92 13.83
N LYS A 140 3.34 0.12 14.62
CA LYS A 140 1.97 0.56 14.87
C LYS A 140 1.53 1.49 13.73
N ARG A 141 0.44 1.14 13.05
CA ARG A 141 -0.27 2.03 12.12
C ARG A 141 -1.50 2.59 12.83
N GLU A 142 -1.63 3.90 12.83
CA GLU A 142 -2.79 4.62 13.38
C GLU A 142 -3.40 5.48 12.29
N THR A 143 -4.69 5.26 12.00
CA THR A 143 -5.47 6.13 11.12
C THR A 143 -6.36 7.04 11.96
N GLU A 144 -6.14 8.35 11.87
CA GLU A 144 -6.97 9.39 12.48
C GLU A 144 -7.94 9.95 11.45
N ILE A 145 -9.24 9.86 11.73
CA ILE A 145 -10.32 10.43 10.90
C ILE A 145 -10.99 11.56 11.69
N PHE A 146 -10.74 12.79 11.25
CA PHE A 146 -11.35 13.99 11.78
C PHE A 146 -12.66 14.22 11.05
N SER A 147 -13.77 14.30 11.80
CA SER A 147 -15.09 14.50 11.22
C SER A 147 -15.95 15.44 12.06
N ILE A 148 -17.00 15.95 11.44
CA ILE A 148 -18.12 16.63 12.07
C ILE A 148 -19.34 15.71 11.91
N LYS A 149 -20.26 15.76 12.88
CA LYS A 149 -21.55 15.09 12.78
C LYS A 149 -22.61 16.11 12.36
N ASP A 150 -23.62 15.68 11.63
CA ASP A 150 -24.81 16.50 11.33
C ASP A 150 -25.26 17.30 12.57
N HIS A 151 -25.40 18.61 12.36
CA HIS A 151 -25.86 19.58 13.37
C HIS A 151 -24.96 19.73 14.62
N SER A 152 -23.69 19.33 14.55
CA SER A 152 -22.70 19.55 15.61
C SER A 152 -21.57 20.46 15.12
N ASP A 153 -21.33 21.59 15.78
CA ASP A 153 -20.17 22.44 15.43
C ASP A 153 -18.84 21.93 16.00
N LYS A 154 -18.84 20.80 16.71
CA LYS A 154 -17.64 20.26 17.36
C LYS A 154 -17.00 19.15 16.53
N PRO A 155 -15.72 19.31 16.12
CA PRO A 155 -14.99 18.25 15.45
C PRO A 155 -14.72 17.09 16.42
N ARG A 156 -14.80 15.87 15.89
CA ARG A 156 -14.46 14.61 16.58
C ARG A 156 -13.35 13.90 15.83
N VAL A 157 -12.59 13.08 16.56
CA VAL A 157 -11.52 12.26 15.99
C VAL A 157 -11.80 10.79 16.29
N LYS A 158 -11.87 9.97 15.24
CA LYS A 158 -11.84 8.51 15.36
C LYS A 158 -10.41 8.06 15.13
N ARG A 159 -9.87 7.27 16.08
CA ARG A 159 -8.57 6.60 15.94
C ARG A 159 -8.78 5.12 15.69
N ILE A 160 -8.12 4.60 14.67
CA ILE A 160 -8.08 3.19 14.33
C ILE A 160 -6.62 2.76 14.41
N GLU A 161 -6.28 1.92 15.38
CA GLU A 161 -4.93 1.44 15.61
C GLU A 161 -4.82 -0.03 15.19
N GLU A 162 -3.72 -0.37 14.52
CA GLU A 162 -3.39 -1.75 14.20
C GLU A 162 -1.88 -1.97 14.18
N GLU A 163 -1.47 -3.22 14.36
CA GLU A 163 -0.08 -3.64 14.20
C GLU A 163 0.12 -4.14 12.78
N THR A 164 1.10 -3.58 12.08
CA THR A 164 1.43 -3.90 10.69
C THR A 164 2.82 -4.54 10.64
N PRO A 165 2.99 -5.72 10.01
CA PRO A 165 4.30 -6.35 9.85
C PRO A 165 5.28 -5.45 9.08
N TRP A 166 6.55 -5.49 9.46
CA TRP A 166 7.58 -4.61 8.89
C TRP A 166 7.78 -4.80 7.39
N GLU A 167 7.79 -6.05 6.94
CA GLU A 167 7.87 -6.45 5.54
C GLU A 167 6.69 -5.96 4.70
N THR A 168 5.60 -5.58 5.39
CA THR A 168 4.40 -5.02 4.78
C THR A 168 4.34 -3.48 4.88
N LEU A 169 5.46 -2.80 5.09
CA LEU A 169 5.52 -1.34 4.97
C LEU A 169 5.94 -0.92 3.55
N THR A 170 5.40 0.20 3.10
CA THR A 170 5.81 0.82 1.84
C THR A 170 7.28 1.26 1.92
N ALA A 171 7.94 1.38 0.75
CA ALA A 171 9.37 1.69 0.68
C ALA A 171 9.74 3.00 1.39
N ASP A 172 8.94 4.04 1.18
CA ASP A 172 9.14 5.38 1.75
C ASP A 172 9.04 5.40 3.29
N ILE A 173 8.13 4.60 3.86
CA ILE A 173 8.01 4.45 5.32
C ILE A 173 9.23 3.71 5.87
N ARG A 174 9.64 2.61 5.21
CA ARG A 174 10.82 1.84 5.63
C ARG A 174 12.08 2.70 5.55
N ASP A 175 12.26 3.45 4.47
CA ASP A 175 13.40 4.35 4.28
C ASP A 175 13.40 5.49 5.32
N SER A 176 12.24 6.05 5.65
CA SER A 176 12.11 7.05 6.72
C SER A 176 12.59 6.51 8.09
N PHE A 177 12.31 5.25 8.39
CA PHE A 177 12.76 4.64 9.65
C PHE A 177 14.23 4.19 9.62
N LEU A 178 14.70 3.62 8.51
CA LEU A 178 16.04 3.04 8.42
C LEU A 178 17.12 4.06 8.07
N ARG A 179 16.85 4.91 7.07
CA ARG A 179 17.83 5.87 6.56
C ARG A 179 17.77 7.18 7.31
N GLU A 180 16.56 7.68 7.56
CA GLU A 180 16.38 8.98 8.21
C GLU A 180 16.31 8.88 9.74
N GLY A 181 16.20 7.66 10.28
CA GLY A 181 16.16 7.41 11.72
C GLY A 181 14.92 7.98 12.41
N LYS A 182 13.83 8.22 11.68
CA LYS A 182 12.58 8.72 12.27
C LYS A 182 11.98 7.67 13.20
N HIS A 183 11.37 8.11 14.30
CA HIS A 183 10.59 7.24 15.19
C HIS A 183 9.11 7.17 14.79
N LYS A 184 8.60 8.25 14.20
CA LYS A 184 7.22 8.38 13.73
C LYS A 184 7.21 9.02 12.35
N VAL A 185 6.43 8.46 11.45
CA VAL A 185 6.17 8.97 10.10
C VAL A 185 4.67 9.24 9.99
N SER A 186 4.28 10.31 9.31
CA SER A 186 2.89 10.76 9.29
C SER A 186 2.54 11.40 7.96
N TYR A 187 1.40 11.01 7.40
CA TYR A 187 0.90 11.51 6.13
C TYR A 187 -0.56 11.91 6.27
N GLN A 188 -0.95 12.96 5.55
CA GLN A 188 -2.34 13.35 5.39
C GLN A 188 -2.80 12.84 4.02
N ILE A 189 -3.84 12.02 3.99
CA ILE A 189 -4.41 11.48 2.74
C ILE A 189 -5.66 12.26 2.29
N TYR A 190 -6.24 13.08 3.19
CA TYR A 190 -7.33 13.98 2.87
C TYR A 190 -7.35 15.19 3.84
N PRO A 191 -7.66 16.41 3.36
CA PRO A 191 -7.70 16.80 1.95
C PRO A 191 -6.32 16.67 1.32
N LEU A 192 -6.27 16.47 0.00
CA LEU A 192 -5.02 16.53 -0.75
C LEU A 192 -4.45 17.95 -0.60
N GLN A 193 -3.18 18.06 -0.23
CA GLN A 193 -2.51 19.36 -0.20
C GLN A 193 -2.36 19.85 -1.65
N GLU A 194 -2.77 21.09 -1.93
CA GLU A 194 -2.60 21.74 -3.24
C GLU A 194 -1.13 21.94 -3.62
#